data_AF-A0A1U7ISE2-F1
#
_entry.id   AF-A0A1U7ISE2-F1
#
_cell.length_a   1.000
_cell.length_b   1.000
_cell.length_c   1.000
_cell.angle_alpha   90.00
_cell.angle_beta   90.00
_cell.angle_gamma   90.00
#
_symmetry.space_group_name_H-M   'P 1'
#
loop_
_entity.id
_entity.type
_entity.pdbx_description
1 polymer ?
#
loop_
_entity_poly.entity_id
_entity_poly.type
_entity_poly.pdbx_seq_one_letter_code
_entity_poly.pdbx_strand_id
1 'polypeptide(L)'
;MPPAGSETDKSTIAKLEISGQNFFGINSGSNPNPRQITFNVNPITKTHAEADAFQQAADVGIRGGKARLIVDRDLCAACGIRGGVNSMAWQLGIEELEIITPSVSKTIAVKPPNRRRQ
;
A
#
# COMPACT_ATOMS: atom_id res chain seq x y z
N MET A 1 -23.21 -6.57 -16.73
CA MET A 1 -22.21 -6.54 -15.63
C MET A 1 -21.24 -5.42 -15.99
N PRO A 2 -21.07 -4.37 -15.16
CA PRO A 2 -20.09 -3.34 -15.49
C PRO A 2 -18.67 -3.93 -15.35
N PRO A 3 -17.73 -3.53 -16.21
CA PRO A 3 -16.33 -3.91 -16.07
C PRO A 3 -15.77 -3.35 -14.76
N ALA A 4 -14.91 -4.13 -14.10
CA ALA A 4 -14.14 -3.64 -12.96
C ALA A 4 -13.34 -2.41 -13.40
N GLY A 5 -13.49 -1.28 -12.68
CA GLY A 5 -12.84 -0.01 -12.99
C GLY A 5 -13.69 0.98 -13.80
N SER A 6 -14.97 1.16 -13.47
CA SER A 6 -15.75 2.26 -14.05
C SER A 6 -15.31 3.60 -13.44
N GLU A 7 -15.25 4.65 -14.27
CA GLU A 7 -14.88 6.04 -13.89
C GLU A 7 -15.82 6.67 -12.83
N THR A 8 -16.88 5.95 -12.44
CA THR A 8 -17.82 6.32 -11.37
C THR A 8 -17.43 5.73 -10.00
N ASP A 9 -16.48 4.78 -9.95
CA ASP A 9 -15.96 4.19 -8.72
C ASP A 9 -14.88 5.10 -8.09
N LYS A 10 -15.30 5.98 -7.18
CA LYS A 10 -14.37 6.78 -6.35
C LYS A 10 -13.44 5.91 -5.48
N SER A 11 -13.77 4.63 -5.32
CA SER A 11 -13.09 3.68 -4.45
C SER A 11 -11.80 3.16 -5.06
N THR A 12 -10.65 3.53 -4.49
CA THR A 12 -9.38 2.86 -4.80
C THR A 12 -9.28 1.61 -3.97
N ILE A 13 -8.98 0.47 -4.61
CA ILE A 13 -8.71 -0.79 -3.92
C ILE A 13 -7.24 -1.15 -4.09
N ALA A 14 -6.60 -1.51 -2.97
CA ALA A 14 -5.25 -2.06 -2.92
C ALA A 14 -5.30 -3.41 -2.20
N LYS A 15 -4.69 -4.44 -2.77
CA LYS A 15 -4.50 -5.75 -2.15
C LYS A 15 -3.03 -5.91 -1.79
N LEU A 16 -2.73 -6.11 -0.52
CA LEU A 16 -1.40 -6.45 -0.03
C LEU A 16 -1.37 -7.94 0.30
N GLU A 17 -0.56 -8.70 -0.41
CA GLU A 17 -0.27 -10.09 -0.12
C GLU A 17 1.06 -10.17 0.64
N ILE A 18 1.08 -10.74 1.83
CA ILE A 18 2.30 -10.88 2.63
C ILE A 18 2.22 -12.16 3.46
N SER A 19 3.30 -12.95 3.46
CA SER A 19 3.38 -14.21 4.20
C SER A 19 2.22 -15.19 3.88
N GLY A 20 1.74 -15.20 2.63
CA GLY A 20 0.61 -16.01 2.19
C GLY A 20 -0.78 -15.49 2.59
N GLN A 21 -0.87 -14.34 3.26
CA GLN A 21 -2.13 -13.69 3.62
C GLN A 21 -2.44 -12.54 2.69
N ASN A 22 -3.74 -12.29 2.47
CA ASN A 22 -4.24 -11.26 1.56
C ASN A 22 -5.02 -10.21 2.33
N PHE A 23 -4.54 -8.97 2.31
CA PHE A 23 -5.18 -7.82 2.93
C PHE A 23 -5.72 -6.89 1.86
N PHE A 24 -6.95 -6.40 2.02
CA PHE A 24 -7.59 -5.52 1.05
C PHE A 24 -7.83 -4.16 1.69
N GLY A 25 -7.06 -3.18 1.26
CA GLY A 25 -7.20 -1.80 1.66
C GLY A 25 -8.05 -0.99 0.70
N ILE A 26 -8.78 -0.02 1.27
CA ILE A 26 -9.69 0.86 0.53
C ILE A 26 -9.36 2.30 0.91
N ASN A 27 -9.39 3.23 -0.06
CA ASN A 27 -9.14 4.64 0.20
C ASN A 27 -10.15 5.20 1.21
N SER A 28 -9.67 6.01 2.16
CA SER A 28 -10.50 6.62 3.21
C SER A 28 -11.66 7.46 2.66
N GLY A 29 -11.50 8.12 1.50
CA GLY A 29 -12.56 8.88 0.85
C GLY A 29 -13.75 8.04 0.35
N SER A 30 -13.57 6.72 0.27
CA SER A 30 -14.61 5.75 -0.07
C SER A 30 -14.88 4.75 1.06
N ASN A 31 -14.14 4.83 2.17
CA ASN A 31 -14.31 3.93 3.30
C ASN A 31 -15.21 4.61 4.34
N PRO A 32 -16.39 4.04 4.66
CA PRO A 32 -17.26 4.59 5.69
C PRO A 32 -16.64 4.54 7.10
N ASN A 33 -15.60 3.72 7.33
CA ASN A 33 -14.86 3.65 8.59
C ASN A 33 -13.35 3.77 8.35
N PRO A 34 -12.80 4.98 8.18
CA PRO A 34 -11.38 5.18 7.94
C PRO A 34 -10.56 4.69 9.14
N ARG A 35 -9.60 3.79 8.90
CA ARG A 35 -8.71 3.28 9.95
C ARG A 35 -7.61 4.28 10.27
N GLN A 36 -7.23 4.35 11.54
CA GLN A 36 -6.09 5.16 11.95
C GLN A 36 -4.78 4.46 11.55
N ILE A 37 -4.06 5.06 10.60
CA ILE A 37 -2.77 4.56 10.17
C ILE A 37 -1.68 4.97 11.17
N THR A 38 -1.08 3.99 11.83
CA THR A 38 -0.02 4.18 12.85
C THR A 38 1.38 4.31 12.25
N PHE A 39 1.55 3.98 10.97
CA PHE A 39 2.84 4.13 10.27
C PHE A 39 3.29 5.59 10.15
N ASN A 40 4.61 5.79 10.25
CA ASN A 40 5.22 7.09 10.03
C ASN A 40 5.46 7.34 8.54
N VAL A 41 4.41 7.78 7.84
CA VAL A 41 4.43 8.16 6.41
C VAL A 41 3.74 9.50 6.19
N ASN A 42 3.93 10.07 4.99
CA ASN A 42 3.26 11.31 4.60
C ASN A 42 1.74 11.24 4.85
N PRO A 43 1.11 12.33 5.33
CA PRO A 43 -0.32 12.35 5.65
C PRO A 43 -1.21 12.02 4.44
N ILE A 44 -0.77 12.37 3.22
CA ILE A 44 -1.43 11.98 1.97
C ILE A 44 -1.45 10.45 1.81
N THR A 45 -0.33 9.79 2.07
CA THR A 45 -0.22 8.32 2.01
C THR A 45 -1.11 7.66 3.06
N LYS A 46 -1.32 8.28 4.23
CA LYS A 46 -2.17 7.72 5.31
C LYS A 46 -3.64 7.58 4.92
N THR A 47 -4.16 8.38 3.99
CA THR A 47 -5.56 8.28 3.56
C THR A 47 -5.77 7.33 2.38
N HIS A 48 -4.69 6.73 1.85
CA HIS A 48 -4.73 5.89 0.65
C HIS A 48 -5.01 4.42 0.97
N ALA A 49 -5.56 3.71 -0.01
CA ALA A 49 -5.90 2.29 0.08
C ALA A 49 -4.69 1.43 0.50
N GLU A 50 -3.49 1.79 0.04
CA GLU A 50 -2.26 1.06 0.34
C GLU A 50 -1.96 1.09 1.83
N ALA A 51 -2.05 2.26 2.46
CA ALA A 51 -1.78 2.40 3.88
C ALA A 51 -2.76 1.59 4.74
N ASP A 52 -4.02 1.52 4.34
CA ASP A 52 -5.01 0.66 5.00
C ASP A 52 -4.65 -0.83 4.88
N ALA A 53 -4.20 -1.30 3.70
CA ALA A 53 -3.75 -2.68 3.52
C ALA A 53 -2.51 -3.00 4.38
N PHE A 54 -1.53 -2.10 4.41
CA PHE A 54 -0.35 -2.21 5.27
C PHE A 54 -0.72 -2.21 6.75
N GLN A 55 -1.71 -1.39 7.15
CA GLN A 55 -2.18 -1.32 8.54
C GLN A 55 -2.84 -2.61 8.97
N GLN A 56 -3.64 -3.24 8.10
CA GLN A 56 -4.23 -4.55 8.38
C GLN A 56 -3.14 -5.62 8.57
N ALA A 57 -2.09 -5.62 7.73
CA ALA A 57 -0.96 -6.53 7.90
C ALA A 57 -0.20 -6.29 9.22
N ALA A 58 -0.01 -5.02 9.62
CA ALA A 58 0.58 -4.69 10.91
C ALA A 58 -0.31 -5.12 12.10
N ASP A 59 -1.62 -4.93 11.98
CA ASP A 59 -2.61 -5.24 13.01
C ASP A 59 -2.64 -6.73 13.33
N VAL A 60 -2.57 -7.58 12.31
CA VAL A 60 -2.44 -9.03 12.48
C VAL A 60 -1.01 -9.50 12.83
N GLY A 61 -0.08 -8.56 12.99
CA GLY A 61 1.31 -8.83 13.40
C GLY A 61 2.20 -9.44 12.32
N ILE A 62 1.83 -9.35 11.03
CA ILE A 62 2.65 -9.90 9.95
C ILE A 62 3.83 -8.97 9.68
N ARG A 63 5.03 -9.54 9.71
CA ARG A 63 6.30 -8.84 9.53
C ARG A 63 7.27 -9.73 8.75
N GLY A 64 8.16 -9.13 7.98
CA GLY A 64 9.21 -9.85 7.27
C GLY A 64 8.82 -10.41 5.90
N GLY A 65 9.83 -10.81 5.13
CA GLY A 65 9.67 -11.63 3.93
C GLY A 65 9.30 -10.85 2.67
N LYS A 66 8.53 -11.49 1.79
CA LYS A 66 8.11 -10.94 0.50
C LYS A 66 6.66 -10.49 0.56
N ALA A 67 6.37 -9.33 -0.01
CA ALA A 67 5.02 -8.83 -0.16
C ALA A 67 4.71 -8.44 -1.60
N ARG A 68 3.43 -8.53 -1.96
CA ARG A 68 2.89 -8.10 -3.25
C ARG A 68 1.78 -7.11 -3.04
N LEU A 69 1.96 -5.89 -3.50
CA LEU A 69 0.97 -4.84 -3.50
C LEU A 69 0.34 -4.76 -4.89
N ILE A 70 -0.88 -5.24 -5.01
CA ILE A 70 -1.70 -5.16 -6.22
C ILE A 70 -2.65 -3.98 -6.05
N VAL A 71 -2.69 -3.07 -7.00
CA VAL A 71 -3.61 -1.93 -6.99
C VAL A 71 -4.41 -1.90 -8.27
N ASP A 72 -5.66 -1.51 -8.15
CA ASP A 72 -6.58 -1.41 -9.29
C ASP A 72 -6.35 -0.13 -10.13
N ARG A 73 -5.63 0.85 -9.58
CA ARG A 73 -5.23 2.09 -10.27
C ARG A 73 -3.75 2.38 -10.06
N ASP A 74 -3.16 3.17 -10.95
CA ASP A 74 -1.75 3.58 -10.83
C ASP A 74 -1.50 4.31 -9.50
N LEU A 75 -0.33 4.04 -8.90
CA LEU A 75 0.03 4.59 -7.61
C LEU A 75 0.28 6.10 -7.72
N CYS A 76 -0.22 6.85 -6.74
CA CYS A 76 0.12 8.27 -6.69
C CYS A 76 1.63 8.45 -6.45
N ALA A 77 2.17 9.60 -6.87
CA ALA A 77 3.57 9.93 -6.67
C ALA A 77 4.01 9.85 -5.19
N ALA A 78 3.12 10.09 -4.22
CA ALA A 78 3.47 9.99 -2.80
C ALA A 78 3.67 8.54 -2.33
N CYS A 79 2.84 7.62 -2.81
CA CYS A 79 2.90 6.23 -2.39
C CYS A 79 3.96 5.44 -3.18
N GLY A 80 4.00 5.59 -4.50
CA GLY A 80 5.01 4.96 -5.38
C GLY A 80 6.33 5.73 -5.39
N ILE A 81 6.35 6.91 -6.03
CA ILE A 81 7.59 7.65 -6.36
C ILE A 81 8.32 8.16 -5.10
N ARG A 82 7.60 8.63 -4.08
CA ARG A 82 8.17 9.14 -2.82
C ARG A 82 8.40 8.04 -1.78
N GLY A 83 8.22 6.77 -2.15
CA GLY A 83 8.54 5.63 -1.29
C GLY A 83 7.67 5.51 -0.05
N GLY A 84 6.40 5.95 -0.10
CA GLY A 84 5.45 5.74 0.99
C GLY A 84 5.27 4.25 1.28
N VAL A 85 5.02 3.44 0.25
CA VAL A 85 4.89 1.97 0.39
C VAL A 85 6.20 1.31 0.82
N ASN A 86 7.32 1.78 0.29
CA ASN A 86 8.64 1.28 0.69
C ASN A 86 8.92 1.56 2.18
N SER A 87 8.51 2.72 2.69
CA SER A 87 8.70 3.07 4.11
C SER A 87 7.81 2.22 5.03
N MET A 88 6.59 1.90 4.62
CA MET A 88 5.69 1.01 5.37
C MET A 88 6.18 -0.43 5.32
N ALA A 89 6.59 -0.88 4.13
CA ALA A 89 7.17 -2.20 3.93
C ALA A 89 8.43 -2.40 4.78
N TRP A 90 9.30 -1.39 4.83
CA TRP A 90 10.49 -1.41 5.69
C TRP A 90 10.14 -1.45 7.18
N GLN A 91 9.12 -0.71 7.63
CA GLN A 91 8.63 -0.76 9.02
C GLN A 91 8.04 -2.13 9.38
N LEU A 92 7.44 -2.83 8.42
CA LEU A 92 7.01 -4.22 8.57
C LEU A 92 8.18 -5.22 8.46
N GLY A 93 9.39 -4.79 8.09
CA GLY A 93 10.55 -5.66 7.90
C GLY A 93 10.52 -6.46 6.60
N ILE A 94 9.67 -6.10 5.65
CA ILE A 94 9.61 -6.73 4.32
C ILE A 94 10.92 -6.46 3.59
N GLU A 95 11.44 -7.47 2.90
CA GLU A 95 12.69 -7.40 2.15
C GLU A 95 12.44 -7.14 0.67
N GLU A 96 11.34 -7.67 0.12
CA GLU A 96 10.98 -7.58 -1.29
C GLU A 96 9.51 -7.18 -1.42
N LEU A 97 9.25 -6.12 -2.18
CA LEU A 97 7.90 -5.63 -2.45
C LEU A 97 7.65 -5.63 -3.95
N GLU A 98 6.69 -6.43 -4.39
CA GLU A 98 6.22 -6.48 -5.76
C GLU A 98 5.02 -5.55 -5.92
N ILE A 99 5.13 -4.52 -6.76
CA ILE A 99 4.06 -3.56 -7.00
C ILE A 99 3.41 -3.90 -8.33
N ILE A 100 2.14 -4.29 -8.32
CA ILE A 100 1.36 -4.65 -9.51
C ILE A 100 0.29 -3.59 -9.69
N THR A 101 0.46 -2.73 -10.70
CA THR A 101 -0.55 -1.76 -11.14
C THR A 101 -1.15 -2.23 -12.46
N PRO A 102 -2.35 -1.77 -12.87
CA PRO A 102 -2.90 -2.09 -14.19
C PRO A 102 -2.00 -1.67 -15.35
N SER A 103 -1.16 -0.64 -15.15
CA SER A 103 -0.25 -0.14 -16.18
C SER A 103 1.10 -0.83 -16.18
N VAL A 104 1.62 -1.21 -15.00
CA VAL A 104 2.95 -1.80 -14.84
C VAL A 104 3.06 -2.65 -13.57
N SER A 105 3.71 -3.80 -13.69
CA SER A 105 4.21 -4.58 -12.55
C SER A 105 5.72 -4.33 -12.36
N LYS A 106 6.13 -3.95 -11.15
CA LYS A 106 7.52 -3.71 -10.80
C LYS A 106 7.85 -4.26 -9.42
N THR A 107 8.85 -5.12 -9.36
CA THR A 107 9.40 -5.63 -8.10
C THR A 107 10.54 -4.74 -7.63
N ILE A 108 10.48 -4.29 -6.38
CA ILE A 108 11.52 -3.50 -5.73
C ILE A 108 12.03 -4.21 -4.49
N ALA A 109 13.35 -4.21 -4.29
CA ALA A 109 13.92 -4.55 -3.00
C ALA A 109 13.60 -3.41 -2.03
N VAL A 110 12.99 -3.75 -0.90
CA VAL A 110 12.64 -2.78 0.14
C VAL A 110 13.94 -2.27 0.75
N LYS A 111 14.12 -0.95 0.68
CA LYS A 111 15.29 -0.28 1.25
C LYS A 111 14.86 0.59 2.41
N PRO A 112 15.71 0.79 3.43
CA PRO A 112 15.45 1.80 4.44
C PRO A 112 15.14 3.13 3.74
N PRO A 113 14.06 3.83 4.14
CA PRO A 113 13.75 5.12 3.53
C PRO A 113 14.97 6.01 3.65
N ASN A 114 15.33 6.66 2.53
CA ASN A 114 16.52 7.48 2.44
C ASN A 114 16.32 8.69 3.35
N ARG A 115 16.66 8.51 4.62
CA ARG A 115 16.63 9.55 5.65
C ARG A 115 17.72 10.52 5.23
N ARG A 116 17.37 11.53 4.43
CA ARG A 116 18.12 12.78 4.47
C ARG A 116 18.06 13.19 5.93
N ARG A 117 19.14 12.89 6.66
CA ARG A 117 19.44 13.50 7.94
C ARG A 117 19.24 15.00 7.71
N GLN A 118 18.20 15.55 8.32
CA GLN A 118 18.17 16.98 8.62
C GLN A 118 19.32 17.27 9.59
#